data_AF-A0A376P736-F1
#
_entry.id   AF-A0A376P736-F1
#
_cell.length_a   1.000
_cell.length_b   1.000
_cell.length_c   1.000
_cell.angle_alpha   90.00
_cell.angle_beta   90.00
_cell.angle_gamma   90.00
#
_symmetry.space_group_name_H-M   'P 1'
#
loop_
_entity.id
_entity.type
_entity.pdbx_description
1 polymer ?
#
loop_
_entity_poly.entity_id
_entity_poly.type
_entity_poly.pdbx_seq_one_letter_code
_entity_poly.pdbx_strand_id
1 'polypeptide(L)'
;MKPLENESLVYDISLLHPGLLVTECVYNPHMTKLLQQAQQAGCKTIDGYGMLLWQGAEQFTLWTGKDFPLEYVKQVMGFGA
;
A
#
# COMPACT_ATOMS: atom_id res chain seq x y z
N MET A 1 16.42 -14.38 1.15
CA MET A 1 15.00 -14.29 0.74
C MET A 1 14.19 -13.93 1.97
N LYS A 2 13.33 -12.91 1.90
CA LYS A 2 12.35 -12.71 2.96
C LYS A 2 11.35 -13.88 2.88
N PRO A 3 11.05 -14.56 3.99
CA PRO A 3 10.07 -15.64 3.96
C PRO A 3 8.73 -15.08 3.42
N LEU A 4 8.05 -15.87 2.58
CA LEU A 4 6.71 -15.59 2.04
C LEU A 4 6.59 -14.39 1.08
N GLU A 5 7.70 -13.81 0.61
CA GLU A 5 7.69 -12.65 -0.31
C GLU A 5 6.90 -12.88 -1.60
N ASN A 6 6.87 -14.12 -2.10
CA ASN A 6 6.15 -14.53 -3.29
C ASN A 6 4.85 -15.29 -2.98
N GLU A 7 4.26 -15.05 -1.80
CA GLU A 7 3.01 -15.67 -1.39
C GLU A 7 1.86 -14.69 -1.30
N SER A 8 0.65 -15.20 -1.50
CA SER A 8 -0.60 -14.48 -1.35
C SER A 8 -1.63 -15.45 -0.78
N LEU A 9 -2.49 -14.96 0.11
CA LEU A 9 -3.62 -15.75 0.62
C LEU A 9 -4.72 -15.92 -0.45
N VAL A 10 -4.71 -15.07 -1.48
CA VAL A 10 -5.55 -15.23 -2.66
C VAL A 10 -4.80 -16.12 -3.65
N TYR A 11 -5.13 -17.41 -3.65
CA TYR A 11 -4.47 -18.41 -4.50
C TYR A 11 -5.09 -18.53 -5.91
N ASP A 12 -6.31 -18.04 -6.10
CA ASP A 12 -7.00 -18.00 -7.38
C ASP A 12 -7.49 -16.57 -7.67
N ILE A 13 -7.05 -16.02 -8.80
CA ILE A 13 -7.33 -14.65 -9.21
C ILE A 13 -8.82 -14.47 -9.54
N SER A 14 -9.53 -15.55 -9.91
CA SER A 14 -10.97 -15.49 -10.21
C SER A 14 -11.84 -15.14 -9.00
N LEU A 15 -11.29 -15.20 -7.78
CA LEU A 15 -11.96 -14.71 -6.56
C LEU A 15 -12.00 -13.18 -6.50
N LEU A 16 -11.16 -12.50 -7.28
CA LEU A 16 -11.16 -11.05 -7.43
C LEU A 16 -12.06 -10.68 -8.61
N HIS A 17 -12.75 -9.54 -8.49
CA HIS A 17 -13.59 -9.02 -9.56
C HIS A 17 -13.16 -7.61 -9.97
N PRO A 18 -13.36 -7.23 -11.24
CA PRO A 18 -13.11 -5.86 -11.70
C PRO A 18 -13.86 -4.85 -10.83
N GLY A 19 -13.20 -3.72 -10.53
CA GLY A 19 -13.76 -2.65 -9.70
C GLY A 19 -13.66 -2.87 -8.18
N LEU A 20 -13.27 -4.06 -7.70
CA LEU A 20 -12.88 -4.25 -6.30
C LEU A 20 -11.68 -3.35 -5.96
N LEU A 21 -11.70 -2.75 -4.76
CA LEU A 21 -10.54 -2.07 -4.20
C LEU A 21 -9.76 -3.06 -3.33
N VAL A 22 -8.50 -3.28 -3.68
CA VAL A 22 -7.58 -4.13 -2.90
C VAL A 22 -6.56 -3.21 -2.22
N THR A 23 -6.47 -3.32 -0.90
CA THR A 23 -5.52 -2.55 -0.09
C THR A 23 -4.49 -3.48 0.53
N GLU A 24 -3.25 -3.06 0.61
CA GLU A 24 -2.16 -3.82 1.21
C GLU A 24 -1.57 -3.07 2.42
N CYS A 25 -1.27 -3.80 3.49
CA CYS A 25 -0.57 -3.26 4.65
C CYS A 25 0.94 -3.43 4.51
N VAL A 26 1.37 -4.50 3.83
CA VAL A 26 2.78 -4.78 3.58
C VAL A 26 3.35 -3.75 2.59
N TYR A 27 4.46 -3.12 2.97
CA TYR A 27 5.15 -2.12 2.14
C TYR A 27 6.56 -2.55 1.70
N ASN A 28 6.97 -3.77 2.08
CA ASN A 28 8.32 -4.29 1.87
C ASN A 28 8.28 -5.81 1.56
N PRO A 29 8.09 -6.23 0.30
CA PRO A 29 8.23 -5.44 -0.93
C PRO A 29 7.07 -4.45 -1.15
N HIS A 30 7.33 -3.40 -1.92
CA HIS A 30 6.32 -2.40 -2.29
C HIS A 30 5.19 -3.01 -3.14
N MET A 31 5.54 -3.89 -4.07
CA MET A 31 4.59 -4.63 -4.90
C MET A 31 4.50 -6.09 -4.43
N THR A 32 3.48 -6.41 -3.63
CA THR A 32 3.23 -7.79 -3.15
C THR A 32 2.57 -8.65 -4.23
N LYS A 33 2.61 -9.97 -4.06
CA LYS A 33 1.91 -10.90 -4.96
C LYS A 33 0.40 -10.61 -5.03
N LEU A 34 -0.22 -10.24 -3.91
CA LEU A 34 -1.64 -9.86 -3.85
C LEU A 34 -1.93 -8.60 -4.69
N LEU A 35 -1.09 -7.57 -4.61
CA LEU A 35 -1.23 -6.38 -5.44
C LEU A 35 -1.06 -6.68 -6.94
N GLN A 36 -0.10 -7.54 -7.30
CA GLN A 36 0.07 -7.99 -8.69
C GLN A 36 -1.17 -8.74 -9.20
N GLN A 37 -1.72 -9.67 -8.41
CA GLN A 37 -2.95 -10.41 -8.74
C GLN A 37 -4.14 -9.47 -8.89
N ALA A 38 -4.28 -8.49 -8.01
CA ALA A 38 -5.34 -7.49 -8.05
C ALA A 38 -5.28 -6.64 -9.34
N GLN A 39 -4.08 -6.21 -9.75
CA GLN A 39 -3.91 -5.49 -11.02
C GLN A 39 -4.29 -6.36 -12.22
N GLN A 40 -3.91 -7.65 -12.22
CA GLN A 40 -4.28 -8.61 -13.27
C GLN A 40 -5.80 -8.84 -13.35
N ALA A 41 -6.50 -8.79 -12.22
CA ALA A 41 -7.96 -8.92 -12.15
C ALA A 41 -8.74 -7.63 -12.49
N GLY A 42 -8.05 -6.52 -12.79
CA GLY A 42 -8.70 -5.23 -13.05
C GLY A 42 -9.23 -4.54 -11.79
N CYS A 43 -8.66 -4.85 -10.62
CA CYS A 43 -8.94 -4.14 -9.38
C CYS A 43 -8.22 -2.78 -9.34
N LYS A 44 -8.76 -1.85 -8.56
CA LYS A 44 -7.97 -0.69 -8.09
C LYS A 44 -7.15 -1.12 -6.88
N THR A 45 -5.96 -0.54 -6.72
CA THR A 45 -5.04 -0.91 -5.63
C THR A 45 -4.59 0.28 -4.81
N ILE A 46 -4.40 0.08 -3.50
CA ILE A 46 -3.67 0.99 -2.60
C ILE A 46 -2.56 0.18 -1.93
N ASP A 47 -1.31 0.65 -2.04
CA ASP A 47 -0.14 0.01 -1.45
C ASP A 47 0.05 0.34 0.04
N GLY A 48 1.00 -0.36 0.68
CA GLY A 48 1.33 -0.13 2.08
C GLY A 48 2.02 1.21 2.37
N TYR A 49 2.61 1.90 1.39
CA TYR A 49 3.16 3.24 1.60
C TYR A 49 2.06 4.26 1.86
N GLY A 50 0.90 4.11 1.22
CA GLY A 50 -0.29 4.90 1.55
C GLY A 50 -0.59 4.86 3.04
N MET A 51 -0.73 3.65 3.62
CA MET A 51 -0.99 3.50 5.05
C MET A 51 0.15 4.04 5.92
N LEU A 52 1.41 3.75 5.56
CA LEU A 52 2.59 4.21 6.30
C LEU A 52 2.69 5.74 6.39
N LEU A 53 2.37 6.46 5.31
CA LEU A 53 2.36 7.91 5.28
C LEU A 53 1.18 8.49 6.06
N TRP A 54 -0.03 7.98 5.83
CA TRP A 54 -1.24 8.51 6.48
C TRP A 54 -1.28 8.25 7.98
N GLN A 55 -0.80 7.10 8.47
CA GLN A 55 -0.72 6.87 9.92
C GLN A 55 0.21 7.89 10.60
N GLY A 56 1.32 8.25 9.96
CA GLY A 56 2.25 9.25 10.48
C GLY A 56 1.68 10.66 10.38
N ALA A 57 0.88 10.93 9.35
CA ALA A 57 0.16 12.19 9.18
C ALA A 57 -0.85 12.42 10.31
N GLU A 58 -1.61 11.38 10.69
CA GLU A 58 -2.55 11.43 11.82
C GLU A 58 -1.81 11.72 13.14
N GLN A 59 -0.72 11.00 13.41
CA GLN A 59 0.09 11.23 14.61
C GLN A 59 0.67 12.66 14.65
N PHE A 60 1.20 13.15 13.54
CA PHE A 60 1.73 14.50 13.42
C PHE A 60 0.64 15.56 13.72
N THR A 61 -0.55 15.36 13.16
CA THR A 61 -1.70 16.25 13.38
C THR A 61 -2.15 16.23 14.84
N LEU A 62 -2.26 15.05 15.44
CA LEU A 62 -2.65 14.87 16.84
C LEU A 62 -1.69 15.58 17.80
N TRP A 63 -0.38 15.51 17.57
CA TRP A 63 0.61 16.09 18.48
C TRP A 63 0.89 17.57 18.23
N THR A 64 0.81 18.02 16.98
CA THR A 64 1.25 19.38 16.61
C THR A 64 0.10 20.33 16.32
N GLY A 65 -1.10 19.80 16.05
CA GLY A 65 -2.24 20.57 15.55
C GLY A 65 -2.06 21.15 14.14
N LYS A 66 -1.06 20.69 13.38
CA LYS A 66 -0.76 21.15 12.02
C LYS A 66 -0.95 20.05 11.00
N ASP A 67 -1.24 20.45 9.77
CA ASP A 67 -1.31 19.52 8.63
C ASP A 67 0.05 18.89 8.34
N PHE A 68 0.05 17.59 8.09
CA PHE A 68 1.25 16.86 7.70
C PHE A 68 1.64 17.17 6.25
N PRO A 69 2.91 17.52 5.95
CA PRO A 69 3.35 17.83 4.60
C PRO A 69 3.58 16.54 3.78
N LEU A 70 2.49 15.83 3.46
CA LEU A 70 2.51 14.47 2.93
C LEU A 70 3.34 14.32 1.65
N GLU A 71 3.13 15.16 0.65
CA GLU A 71 3.84 15.09 -0.63
C GLU A 71 5.35 15.33 -0.46
N TYR A 72 5.73 16.27 0.41
CA TYR A 72 7.13 16.53 0.73
C TYR A 72 7.77 15.30 1.39
N VAL A 73 7.12 14.70 2.39
CA VAL A 73 7.68 13.52 3.07
C VAL A 73 7.74 12.33 2.12
N LYS A 74 6.71 12.10 1.31
CA LYS A 74 6.69 11.06 0.28
C LYS A 74 7.88 11.19 -0.67
N GLN A 75 8.18 12.40 -1.12
CA GLN A 75 9.32 12.67 -1.99
C GLN A 75 10.67 12.45 -1.28
N VAL A 76 10.86 13.03 -0.09
CA VAL A 76 12.14 12.98 0.63
C VAL A 76 12.47 11.57 1.12
N MET A 77 11.46 10.77 1.47
CA MET A 77 11.62 9.37 1.87
C MET A 77 11.74 8.40 0.68
N GLY A 78 11.56 8.88 -0.56
CA GLY A 78 11.66 8.06 -1.76
C GLY A 78 10.50 7.08 -1.98
N PHE A 79 9.29 7.39 -1.49
CA PHE A 79 8.07 6.57 -1.67
C PHE A 79 7.27 6.93 -2.94
N GLY A 80 7.89 7.66 -3.88
CA GLY A 80 7.26 8.10 -5.13
C GLY A 80 7.64 7.28 -6.37
N ALA A 81 8.48 6.25 -6.21
CA ALA A 81 8.96 5.38 -7.28
C ALA A 81 8.16 4.06 -7.31
#